data_AF-A0A4R8LY71-F1
#
_entry.id   AF-A0A4R8LY71-F1
#
_cell.length_a   1.000
_cell.length_b   1.000
_cell.length_c   1.000
_cell.angle_alpha   90.00
_cell.angle_beta   90.00
_cell.angle_gamma   90.00
#
_symmetry.space_group_name_H-M   'P 1'
#
loop_
_entity.id
_entity.type
_entity.pdbx_description
1 polymer ?
#
loop_
_entity_poly.entity_id
_entity_poly.type
_entity_poly.pdbx_seq_one_letter_code
_entity_poly.pdbx_strand_id
1 'polypeptide(L)'
;MSETTPRQASQTPANKAAKRKPAKAGVTALPLAPVSLPVLDIDSLDMEARGVGRTATEDGTPGKVIFVEGALPGERVTYSSYRRKPSFEQALVVDILRESVIRTRPQCRFFGTCGGCSMQHLDMRAQIAVKQRVLEDSLAHLAKLRAETVFRPIHGPSWGYRYRARLTVRNVVKKGGVLVGFHERKSSYVADMTSCEVLPAHVSDMLVPLRRLVEGLSIRDRMPQIELAVGASVTALVLRVLEPINDADEQLLREFADAHHVQFWLQPKGPDSVTPFYPLDVQLDYTLPEFGIRMPFLPTDFTQVNHQINRVLVGRALRLLAPAKSDRVLDLFCGIGNFTLPLAKLAREVVGIEGSDTLTARALANAKENGVDGHTSFACRNLFEVGADDLRALGHFDKFLIDPPREGALAVSKALADIAQSGDGPLPQRIVYVSCNPATLARDAGLLVHEAGYRLKGAGVVNMFPHTSHVESIALFERDENANAT
;
A
#
# COMPACT_ATOMS: atom_id res chain seq x y z
N MET A 1 -28.49 -22.37 -70.15
CA MET A 1 -27.24 -23.03 -70.54
C MET A 1 -26.85 -23.97 -69.41
N SER A 2 -27.58 -25.07 -69.21
CA SER A 2 -27.43 -26.37 -69.91
C SER A 2 -26.01 -26.91 -69.76
N GLU A 3 -25.82 -27.86 -68.84
CA GLU A 3 -25.45 -29.27 -69.14
C GLU A 3 -23.92 -29.43 -68.96
N THR A 4 -23.31 -30.48 -68.40
CA THR A 4 -23.70 -31.89 -68.26
C THR A 4 -22.69 -32.58 -67.32
N THR A 5 -23.17 -33.41 -66.38
CA THR A 5 -22.51 -34.61 -65.79
C THR A 5 -22.30 -35.68 -66.91
N PRO A 6 -21.61 -36.85 -66.81
CA PRO A 6 -21.13 -37.61 -65.62
C PRO A 6 -19.90 -38.60 -65.78
N ARG A 7 -19.70 -39.45 -64.73
CA ARG A 7 -19.12 -40.83 -64.68
C ARG A 7 -17.57 -41.01 -64.64
N GLN A 8 -17.02 -41.51 -63.52
CA GLN A 8 -16.75 -42.91 -63.11
C GLN A 8 -15.54 -43.57 -63.82
N ALA A 9 -14.48 -43.91 -63.06
CA ALA A 9 -14.07 -45.30 -62.78
C ALA A 9 -12.76 -45.41 -61.97
N SER A 10 -12.75 -46.44 -61.13
CA SER A 10 -11.69 -47.03 -60.32
C SER A 10 -10.25 -47.05 -60.87
N GLN A 11 -9.26 -46.94 -59.97
CA GLN A 11 -8.22 -47.97 -59.77
C GLN A 11 -7.31 -47.65 -58.55
N THR A 12 -7.23 -48.59 -57.62
CA THR A 12 -6.21 -48.72 -56.57
C THR A 12 -4.83 -48.94 -57.21
N PRO A 13 -3.70 -48.55 -56.58
CA PRO A 13 -3.02 -49.57 -55.76
C PRO A 13 -2.17 -49.07 -54.57
N ALA A 14 -1.85 -50.05 -53.71
CA ALA A 14 -0.59 -50.23 -52.99
C ALA A 14 -0.28 -49.37 -51.75
N ASN A 15 -0.85 -49.87 -50.66
CA ASN A 15 -0.33 -49.93 -49.29
C ASN A 15 1.21 -50.10 -49.21
N LYS A 16 1.93 -49.19 -48.54
CA LYS A 16 3.25 -49.45 -47.95
C LYS A 16 3.21 -49.15 -46.45
N ALA A 17 2.99 -50.21 -45.68
CA ALA A 17 3.16 -50.22 -44.24
C ALA A 17 4.66 -50.19 -43.88
N ALA A 18 5.10 -49.13 -43.19
CA ALA A 18 6.39 -49.11 -42.52
C ALA A 18 6.19 -49.56 -41.06
N LYS A 19 6.68 -50.78 -40.78
CA LYS A 19 6.73 -51.41 -39.46
C LYS A 19 7.50 -50.56 -38.46
N ARG A 20 6.85 -50.13 -37.37
CA ARG A 20 7.54 -49.66 -36.14
C ARG A 20 8.07 -50.87 -35.38
N LYS A 21 9.40 -51.00 -35.28
CA LYS A 21 10.08 -51.85 -34.28
C LYS A 21 10.38 -51.02 -33.02
N PRO A 22 10.38 -51.61 -31.81
CA PRO A 22 10.62 -50.90 -30.57
C PRO A 22 12.12 -50.71 -30.35
N ALA A 23 12.57 -49.46 -30.23
CA ALA A 23 13.92 -49.16 -29.78
C ALA A 23 13.89 -48.89 -28.27
N LYS A 24 14.47 -49.82 -27.50
CA LYS A 24 14.87 -49.60 -26.11
C LYS A 24 15.86 -48.44 -26.07
N ALA A 25 15.48 -47.31 -25.48
CA ALA A 25 16.42 -46.27 -25.09
C ALA A 25 16.56 -46.35 -23.57
N GLY A 26 17.64 -47.00 -23.11
CA GLY A 26 18.13 -46.82 -21.76
C GLY A 26 18.65 -45.40 -21.65
N VAL A 27 17.96 -44.56 -20.88
CA VAL A 27 18.46 -43.25 -20.47
C VAL A 27 19.48 -43.50 -19.38
N THR A 28 20.75 -43.58 -19.76
CA THR A 28 21.87 -43.45 -18.83
C THR A 28 21.77 -42.06 -18.21
N ALA A 29 21.36 -42.02 -16.95
CA ALA A 29 21.47 -40.83 -16.13
C ALA A 29 22.95 -40.44 -16.04
N LEU A 30 23.33 -39.40 -16.77
CA LEU A 30 24.55 -38.66 -16.47
C LEU A 30 24.41 -38.14 -15.03
N PRO A 31 25.41 -38.33 -14.15
CA PRO A 31 25.36 -37.72 -12.84
C PRO A 31 25.37 -36.20 -13.04
N LEU A 32 24.28 -35.54 -12.69
CA LEU A 32 24.26 -34.09 -12.53
C LEU A 32 25.30 -33.78 -11.46
N ALA A 33 26.43 -33.20 -11.87
CA ALA A 33 27.35 -32.58 -10.94
C ALA A 33 26.53 -31.61 -10.06
N PRO A 34 26.71 -31.60 -8.73
CA PRO A 34 25.99 -30.67 -7.88
C PRO A 34 26.30 -29.27 -8.38
N VAL A 35 25.28 -28.57 -8.89
CA VAL A 35 25.42 -27.17 -9.29
C VAL A 35 25.79 -26.41 -8.02
N SER A 36 27.06 -26.03 -7.87
CA SER A 36 27.50 -25.23 -6.74
C SER A 36 26.81 -23.87 -6.85
N LEU A 37 25.86 -23.63 -5.97
CA LEU A 37 25.17 -22.35 -5.91
C LEU A 37 26.14 -21.28 -5.40
N PRO A 38 26.14 -20.08 -5.99
CA PRO A 38 27.02 -19.00 -5.54
C PRO A 38 26.67 -18.59 -4.11
N VAL A 39 27.71 -18.30 -3.33
CA VAL A 39 27.61 -17.84 -1.93
C VAL A 39 27.79 -16.33 -1.88
N LEU A 40 27.02 -15.66 -1.02
CA LEU A 40 27.09 -14.22 -0.80
C LEU A 40 26.95 -13.88 0.68
N ASP A 41 27.76 -12.93 1.15
CA ASP A 41 27.55 -12.26 2.43
C ASP A 41 26.62 -11.04 2.22
N ILE A 42 25.65 -10.89 3.11
CA ILE A 42 24.63 -9.83 3.03
C ILE A 42 24.99 -8.69 3.98
N ASP A 43 25.13 -7.48 3.43
CA ASP A 43 25.59 -6.30 4.16
C ASP A 43 24.43 -5.44 4.66
N SER A 44 23.39 -5.30 3.85
CA SER A 44 22.28 -4.38 4.14
C SER A 44 20.96 -4.83 3.51
N LEU A 45 19.91 -4.01 3.68
CA LEU A 45 18.61 -4.18 3.03
C LEU A 45 18.31 -2.97 2.15
N ASP A 46 17.65 -3.22 1.02
CA ASP A 46 17.09 -2.14 0.19
C ASP A 46 15.67 -1.74 0.63
N MET A 47 15.06 -0.78 -0.08
CA MET A 47 13.69 -0.30 0.19
C MET A 47 12.60 -1.35 -0.04
N GLU A 48 12.91 -2.45 -0.73
CA GLU A 48 12.00 -3.58 -0.94
C GLU A 48 12.23 -4.70 0.09
N ALA A 49 13.09 -4.46 1.07
CA ALA A 49 13.55 -5.42 2.07
C ALA A 49 14.22 -6.67 1.47
N ARG A 50 15.00 -6.48 0.40
CA ARG A 50 15.89 -7.49 -0.17
C ARG A 50 17.29 -7.33 0.42
N GLY A 51 17.93 -8.44 0.75
CA GLY A 51 19.33 -8.48 1.14
C GLY A 51 20.20 -7.92 0.03
N VAL A 52 21.11 -7.01 0.36
CA VAL A 52 22.08 -6.45 -0.58
C VAL A 52 23.45 -6.98 -0.19
N GLY A 53 24.10 -7.64 -1.13
CA GLY A 53 25.51 -8.03 -1.03
C GLY A 53 26.25 -7.73 -2.33
N ARG A 54 27.58 -7.76 -2.28
CA ARG A 54 28.44 -7.57 -3.45
C ARG A 54 29.35 -8.75 -3.66
N THR A 55 29.53 -9.17 -4.91
CA THR A 55 30.54 -10.16 -5.25
C THR A 55 31.94 -9.55 -5.08
N ALA A 56 32.95 -10.34 -4.73
CA ALA A 56 34.33 -9.91 -4.83
C ALA A 56 34.83 -10.08 -6.27
N THR A 57 35.58 -9.13 -6.80
CA THR A 57 36.40 -9.33 -8.02
C THR A 57 37.68 -10.09 -7.65
N GLU A 58 38.41 -10.60 -8.65
CA GLU A 58 39.68 -11.31 -8.44
C GLU A 58 40.72 -10.44 -7.70
N ASP A 59 40.63 -9.11 -7.84
CA ASP A 59 41.47 -8.13 -7.16
C ASP A 59 40.96 -7.72 -5.77
N GLY A 60 39.91 -8.39 -5.26
CA GLY A 60 39.31 -8.11 -3.95
C GLY A 60 38.48 -6.82 -3.88
N THR A 61 38.21 -6.16 -5.01
CA THR A 61 37.36 -4.96 -5.05
C THR A 61 35.87 -5.32 -5.08
N PRO A 62 34.97 -4.45 -4.57
CA PRO A 62 33.53 -4.71 -4.60
C PRO A 62 33.03 -4.75 -6.04
N GLY A 63 32.60 -5.92 -6.48
CA GLY A 63 32.04 -6.16 -7.80
C GLY A 63 30.54 -5.84 -7.87
N LYS A 64 29.83 -6.75 -8.52
CA LYS A 64 28.43 -6.60 -8.89
C LYS A 64 27.50 -6.65 -7.67
N VAL A 65 26.48 -5.81 -7.67
CA VAL A 65 25.46 -5.78 -6.59
C VAL A 65 24.42 -6.87 -6.81
N ILE A 66 24.14 -7.66 -5.79
CA ILE A 66 23.15 -8.74 -5.84
C ILE A 66 22.05 -8.44 -4.81
N PHE A 67 20.81 -8.38 -5.28
CA PHE A 67 19.61 -8.23 -4.44
C PHE A 67 19.01 -9.62 -4.20
N VAL A 68 19.07 -10.11 -2.96
CA VAL A 68 18.64 -11.45 -2.56
C VAL A 68 17.36 -11.36 -1.72
N GLU A 69 16.24 -11.82 -2.28
CA GLU A 69 14.99 -11.90 -1.53
C GLU A 69 15.05 -12.98 -0.45
N GLY A 70 14.58 -12.63 0.75
CA GLY A 70 14.53 -13.54 1.89
C GLY A 70 15.83 -13.62 2.68
N ALA A 71 16.89 -12.90 2.27
CA ALA A 71 18.15 -12.80 3.00
C ALA A 71 18.22 -11.51 3.83
N LEU A 72 18.92 -11.56 4.96
CA LEU A 72 19.03 -10.49 5.95
C LEU A 72 20.49 -10.05 6.18
N PRO A 73 20.73 -8.82 6.69
CA PRO A 73 22.07 -8.36 7.02
C PRO A 73 22.77 -9.27 8.03
N GLY A 74 24.06 -9.53 7.79
CA GLY A 74 24.90 -10.42 8.59
C GLY A 74 24.86 -11.89 8.14
N GLU A 75 23.95 -12.25 7.24
CA GLU A 75 23.83 -13.61 6.74
C GLU A 75 24.88 -13.96 5.70
N ARG A 76 25.23 -15.24 5.66
CA ARG A 76 25.92 -15.85 4.52
C ARG A 76 24.97 -16.84 3.88
N VAL A 77 24.67 -16.67 2.60
CA VAL A 77 23.61 -17.43 1.92
C VAL A 77 24.05 -17.96 0.57
N THR A 78 23.48 -19.08 0.13
CA THR A 78 23.45 -19.46 -1.28
C THR A 78 22.26 -18.82 -1.97
N TYR A 79 22.39 -18.44 -3.24
CA TYR A 79 21.30 -17.76 -3.96
C TYR A 79 21.13 -18.28 -5.38
N SER A 80 19.93 -18.10 -5.91
CA SER A 80 19.58 -18.40 -7.30
C SER A 80 19.05 -17.15 -8.00
N SER A 81 19.81 -16.66 -8.99
CA SER A 81 19.43 -15.46 -9.76
C SER A 81 18.33 -15.79 -10.75
N TYR A 82 17.22 -15.05 -10.69
CA TYR A 82 16.14 -15.11 -11.70
C TYR A 82 16.23 -13.94 -12.69
N ARG A 83 16.99 -12.90 -12.38
CA ARG A 83 17.23 -11.77 -13.28
C ARG A 83 18.67 -11.30 -13.18
N ARG A 84 19.37 -11.24 -14.32
CA ARG A 84 20.76 -10.78 -14.41
C ARG A 84 20.87 -9.58 -15.34
N LYS A 85 21.52 -8.52 -14.87
CA LYS A 85 21.93 -7.33 -15.65
C LYS A 85 23.44 -7.12 -15.47
N PRO A 86 24.11 -6.26 -16.24
CA PRO A 86 25.55 -6.04 -16.07
C PRO A 86 25.92 -5.48 -14.69
N SER A 87 25.17 -4.50 -14.20
CA SER A 87 25.45 -3.82 -12.92
C SER A 87 24.83 -4.48 -11.69
N PHE A 88 23.76 -5.28 -11.86
CA PHE A 88 23.09 -5.92 -10.73
C PHE A 88 22.43 -7.26 -11.08
N GLU A 89 22.14 -8.06 -10.06
CA GLU A 89 21.27 -9.24 -10.17
C GLU A 89 20.14 -9.20 -9.15
N GLN A 90 19.05 -9.88 -9.47
CA GLN A 90 18.01 -10.20 -8.51
C GLN A 90 17.92 -11.72 -8.36
N ALA A 91 17.88 -12.15 -7.11
CA ALA A 91 17.98 -13.53 -6.72
C ALA A 91 17.02 -13.87 -5.57
N LEU A 92 16.79 -15.17 -5.39
CA LEU A 92 16.12 -15.74 -4.23
C LEU A 92 17.16 -16.46 -3.37
N VAL A 93 17.01 -16.39 -2.05
CA VAL A 93 17.79 -17.23 -1.13
C VAL A 93 17.45 -18.71 -1.37
N VAL A 94 18.47 -19.57 -1.37
CA VAL A 94 18.28 -21.03 -1.45
C VAL A 94 18.55 -21.65 -0.08
N ASP A 95 19.77 -21.49 0.44
CA ASP A 95 20.17 -21.94 1.77
C ASP A 95 20.82 -20.82 2.56
N ILE A 96 20.60 -20.82 3.88
CA ILE A 96 21.24 -19.92 4.83
C ILE A 96 22.38 -20.68 5.48
N LEU A 97 23.63 -20.33 5.14
CA LEU A 97 24.85 -20.96 5.68
C LEU A 97 25.23 -20.38 7.04
N ARG A 98 24.95 -19.08 7.25
CA ARG A 98 25.05 -18.40 8.55
C ARG A 98 23.82 -17.52 8.73
N GLU A 99 23.03 -17.84 9.73
CA GLU A 99 21.81 -17.10 10.07
C GLU A 99 22.15 -15.81 10.84
N SER A 100 21.34 -14.77 10.62
CA SER A 100 21.49 -13.49 11.33
C SER A 100 20.74 -13.51 12.66
N VAL A 101 21.28 -12.83 13.66
CA VAL A 101 20.68 -12.73 15.01
C VAL A 101 19.33 -12.01 15.03
N ILE A 102 19.01 -11.25 13.98
CA ILE A 102 17.73 -10.56 13.80
C ILE A 102 16.73 -11.36 12.97
N ARG A 103 17.08 -12.58 12.52
CA ARG A 103 16.12 -13.47 11.87
C ARG A 103 15.13 -14.00 12.90
N THR A 104 13.87 -14.06 12.50
CA THR A 104 12.80 -14.73 13.25
C THR A 104 12.05 -15.68 12.34
N ARG A 105 11.37 -16.65 12.94
CA ARG A 105 10.47 -17.53 12.21
C ARG A 105 9.18 -16.77 11.89
N PRO A 106 8.75 -16.69 10.61
CA PRO A 106 7.46 -16.12 10.25
C PRO A 106 6.30 -16.80 10.99
N GLN A 107 5.36 -16.01 11.50
CA GLN A 107 4.15 -16.53 12.15
C GLN A 107 3.13 -17.04 11.13
N CYS A 108 3.02 -16.38 9.97
CA CYS A 108 2.13 -16.80 8.90
C CYS A 108 2.69 -18.03 8.18
N ARG A 109 1.95 -19.13 8.19
CA ARG A 109 2.29 -20.35 7.42
C ARG A 109 2.31 -20.14 5.90
N PHE A 110 1.68 -19.08 5.41
CA PHE A 110 1.62 -18.73 3.99
C PHE A 110 2.72 -17.73 3.57
N PHE A 111 3.57 -17.30 4.51
CA PHE A 111 4.72 -16.46 4.21
C PHE A 111 5.67 -17.18 3.24
N GLY A 112 6.16 -16.46 2.23
CA GLY A 112 6.96 -17.02 1.13
C GLY A 112 6.13 -17.35 -0.12
N THR A 113 4.87 -17.75 0.04
CA THR A 113 3.93 -17.96 -1.10
C THR A 113 3.05 -16.74 -1.32
N CYS A 114 2.41 -16.24 -0.26
CA CYS A 114 1.58 -15.04 -0.29
C CYS A 114 2.42 -13.78 -0.57
N GLY A 115 1.94 -12.92 -1.47
CA GLY A 115 2.57 -11.65 -1.83
C GLY A 115 2.35 -10.51 -0.84
N GLY A 116 1.54 -10.71 0.20
CA GLY A 116 1.12 -9.64 1.12
C GLY A 116 2.18 -9.18 2.13
N CYS A 117 3.14 -10.03 2.50
CA CYS A 117 4.20 -9.70 3.47
C CYS A 117 5.58 -10.00 2.89
N SER A 118 6.55 -9.14 3.18
CA SER A 118 7.95 -9.30 2.73
C SER A 118 8.94 -9.46 3.88
N MET A 119 8.60 -9.08 5.12
CA MET A 119 9.56 -8.96 6.22
C MET A 119 9.23 -9.84 7.44
N GLN A 120 8.33 -10.84 7.36
CA GLN A 120 8.00 -11.64 8.56
C GLN A 120 9.18 -12.46 9.10
N HIS A 121 10.22 -12.68 8.30
CA HIS A 121 11.44 -13.37 8.72
C HIS A 121 12.43 -12.45 9.44
N LEU A 122 12.12 -11.16 9.60
CA LEU A 122 12.95 -10.17 10.29
C LEU A 122 12.27 -9.76 11.60
N ASP A 123 13.00 -9.72 12.71
CA ASP A 123 12.50 -9.26 14.01
C ASP A 123 11.83 -7.88 13.89
N MET A 124 10.71 -7.68 14.60
CA MET A 124 9.91 -6.46 14.47
C MET A 124 10.68 -5.18 14.80
N ARG A 125 11.55 -5.19 15.81
CA ARG A 125 12.36 -4.00 16.15
C ARG A 125 13.35 -3.70 15.05
N ALA A 126 13.94 -4.75 14.47
CA ALA A 126 14.82 -4.63 13.32
C ALA A 126 14.08 -4.12 12.08
N GLN A 127 12.82 -4.53 11.85
CA GLN A 127 12.00 -3.96 10.76
C GLN A 127 11.86 -2.45 10.90
N ILE A 128 11.52 -1.96 12.09
CA ILE A 128 11.37 -0.53 12.36
C ILE A 128 12.70 0.21 12.13
N ALA A 129 13.81 -0.34 12.63
CA ALA A 129 15.14 0.25 12.46
C ALA A 129 15.55 0.35 10.98
N VAL A 130 15.28 -0.70 10.19
CA VAL A 130 15.55 -0.71 8.75
C VAL A 130 14.71 0.34 8.03
N LYS A 131 13.41 0.45 8.35
CA LYS A 131 12.56 1.49 7.77
C LYS A 131 13.04 2.89 8.11
N GLN A 132 13.46 3.12 9.36
CA GLN A 132 14.05 4.39 9.80
C GLN A 132 15.32 4.71 8.99
N ARG A 133 16.17 3.71 8.78
CA ARG A 133 17.38 3.87 7.97
C ARG A 133 17.08 4.22 6.51
N VAL A 134 16.06 3.60 5.92
CA VAL A 134 15.61 3.92 4.54
C VAL A 134 15.20 5.39 4.41
N LEU A 135 14.51 5.96 5.40
CA LEU A 135 14.16 7.38 5.41
C LEU A 135 15.40 8.27 5.49
N GLU A 136 16.31 7.97 6.42
CA GLU A 136 17.56 8.71 6.60
C GLU A 136 18.44 8.69 5.35
N ASP A 137 18.63 7.51 4.75
CA ASP A 137 19.42 7.35 3.53
C ASP A 137 18.77 8.07 2.35
N SER A 138 17.43 8.08 2.26
CA SER A 138 16.71 8.81 1.20
C SER A 138 16.93 10.32 1.33
N LEU A 139 16.79 10.88 2.53
CA LEU A 139 17.04 12.30 2.80
C LEU A 139 18.49 12.69 2.54
N ALA A 140 19.44 11.89 3.04
CA ALA A 140 20.87 12.17 2.92
C ALA A 140 21.37 12.04 1.48
N HIS A 141 20.96 11.01 0.75
CA HIS A 141 21.50 10.74 -0.58
C HIS A 141 20.79 11.53 -1.69
N LEU A 142 19.46 11.63 -1.65
CA LEU A 142 18.65 12.28 -2.69
C LEU A 142 18.55 13.79 -2.50
N ALA A 143 18.38 14.25 -1.25
CA ALA A 143 18.13 15.66 -0.94
C ALA A 143 19.34 16.38 -0.33
N LYS A 144 20.39 15.64 0.06
CA LYS A 144 21.52 16.17 0.85
C LYS A 144 21.08 16.80 2.18
N LEU A 145 20.01 16.25 2.77
CA LEU A 145 19.44 16.74 4.01
C LEU A 145 19.72 15.79 5.19
N ARG A 146 19.83 16.37 6.38
CA ARG A 146 19.76 15.66 7.65
C ARG A 146 18.77 16.39 8.54
N ALA A 147 17.83 15.65 9.11
CA ALA A 147 16.88 16.21 10.06
C ALA A 147 17.62 16.64 11.35
N GLU A 148 17.28 17.80 11.91
CA GLU A 148 17.87 18.26 13.18
C GLU A 148 17.54 17.30 14.33
N THR A 149 16.32 16.75 14.33
CA THR A 149 15.87 15.74 15.29
C THR A 149 15.33 14.50 14.57
N VAL A 150 15.88 13.33 14.90
CA VAL A 150 15.28 12.05 14.51
C VAL A 150 14.16 11.71 15.48
N PHE A 151 12.93 11.67 14.99
CA PHE A 151 11.78 11.35 15.83
C PHE A 151 11.77 9.87 16.19
N ARG A 152 11.32 9.57 17.42
CA ARG A 152 11.02 8.19 17.81
C ARG A 152 9.98 7.61 16.84
N PRO A 153 10.23 6.42 16.26
CA PRO A 153 9.28 5.78 15.35
C PRO A 153 7.91 5.58 15.97
N ILE A 154 6.85 5.85 15.21
CA ILE A 154 5.49 5.46 15.58
C ILE A 154 5.32 3.99 15.22
N HIS A 155 5.01 3.16 16.21
CA HIS A 155 4.70 1.74 16.00
C HIS A 155 3.63 1.28 17.00
N GLY A 156 3.07 0.12 16.75
CA GLY A 156 1.93 -0.44 17.48
C GLY A 156 1.81 -1.93 17.20
N PRO A 157 0.61 -2.51 17.31
CA PRO A 157 0.41 -3.93 17.05
C PRO A 157 0.88 -4.32 15.65
N SER A 158 1.65 -5.40 15.59
CA SER A 158 2.21 -5.92 14.34
C SER A 158 1.30 -6.92 13.64
N TRP A 159 0.29 -7.41 14.35
CA TRP A 159 -0.68 -8.40 13.91
C TRP A 159 -2.08 -7.87 14.12
N GLY A 160 -3.06 -8.40 13.40
CA GLY A 160 -4.46 -7.99 13.53
C GLY A 160 -4.73 -6.52 13.21
N TYR A 161 -3.80 -5.83 12.56
CA TYR A 161 -3.83 -4.38 12.40
C TYR A 161 -4.52 -3.93 11.11
N ARG A 162 -4.61 -4.83 10.12
CA ARG A 162 -4.99 -4.48 8.74
C ARG A 162 -6.50 -4.46 8.59
N TYR A 163 -7.08 -3.29 8.76
CA TYR A 163 -8.52 -3.06 8.74
C TYR A 163 -9.06 -2.87 7.32
N ARG A 164 -8.19 -2.87 6.32
CA ARG A 164 -8.55 -2.83 4.91
C ARG A 164 -7.80 -3.82 4.06
N ALA A 165 -8.53 -4.53 3.23
CA ALA A 165 -7.94 -5.49 2.30
C ALA A 165 -8.74 -5.54 1.01
N ARG A 166 -8.06 -5.96 -0.05
CA ARG A 166 -8.67 -6.37 -1.30
C ARG A 166 -8.33 -7.84 -1.48
N LEU A 167 -9.33 -8.70 -1.31
CA LEU A 167 -9.21 -10.14 -1.45
C LEU A 167 -9.62 -10.52 -2.88
N THR A 168 -8.73 -11.20 -3.58
CA THR A 168 -9.04 -11.78 -4.89
C THR A 168 -9.84 -13.05 -4.69
N VAL A 169 -10.88 -13.21 -5.49
CA VAL A 169 -11.73 -14.39 -5.53
C VAL A 169 -11.52 -15.10 -6.86
N ARG A 170 -11.29 -16.41 -6.83
CA ARG A 170 -11.13 -17.20 -8.04
C ARG A 170 -11.61 -18.62 -7.84
N ASN A 171 -12.53 -19.06 -8.69
CA ASN A 171 -12.90 -20.46 -8.77
C ASN A 171 -11.81 -21.25 -9.51
N VAL A 172 -11.25 -22.27 -8.85
CA VAL A 172 -10.19 -23.13 -9.41
C VAL A 172 -10.60 -24.58 -9.22
N VAL A 173 -11.36 -25.11 -10.19
CA VAL A 173 -11.86 -26.51 -10.17
C VAL A 173 -10.75 -27.52 -9.87
N LYS A 174 -9.54 -27.33 -10.43
CA LYS A 174 -8.38 -28.21 -10.19
C LYS A 174 -7.84 -28.18 -8.76
N LYS A 175 -8.10 -27.12 -7.99
CA LYS A 175 -7.71 -26.97 -6.58
C LYS A 175 -8.88 -27.24 -5.62
N GLY A 176 -9.97 -27.83 -6.12
CA GLY A 176 -11.08 -28.28 -5.29
C GLY A 176 -12.04 -27.18 -4.82
N GLY A 177 -12.13 -26.05 -5.54
CA GLY A 177 -13.19 -25.06 -5.29
C GLY A 177 -12.75 -23.60 -5.44
N VAL A 178 -13.39 -22.73 -4.67
CA VAL A 178 -13.13 -21.28 -4.67
C VAL A 178 -11.98 -20.91 -3.74
N LEU A 179 -11.07 -20.08 -4.24
CA LEU A 179 -10.03 -19.44 -3.46
C LEU A 179 -10.41 -17.99 -3.17
N VAL A 180 -10.22 -17.58 -1.92
CA VAL A 180 -10.34 -16.19 -1.46
C VAL A 180 -9.05 -15.87 -0.70
N GLY A 181 -8.36 -14.81 -1.13
CA GLY A 181 -7.09 -14.42 -0.51
C GLY A 181 -6.32 -13.36 -1.30
N PHE A 182 -5.03 -13.23 -1.00
CA PHE A 182 -4.14 -12.34 -1.75
C PHE A 182 -3.47 -13.06 -2.92
N HIS A 183 -2.89 -12.29 -3.83
CA HIS A 183 -2.05 -12.85 -4.89
C HIS A 183 -0.78 -13.50 -4.32
N GLU A 184 -0.31 -14.54 -5.00
CA GLU A 184 1.01 -15.11 -4.82
C GLU A 184 2.10 -14.10 -5.19
N ARG A 185 3.31 -14.29 -4.65
CA ARG A 185 4.45 -13.40 -4.97
C ARG A 185 4.70 -13.36 -6.47
N LYS A 186 4.69 -12.15 -7.05
CA LYS A 186 4.98 -11.89 -8.48
C LYS A 186 4.13 -12.74 -9.44
N SER A 187 2.90 -13.05 -9.05
CA SER A 187 2.00 -13.93 -9.78
C SER A 187 0.57 -13.39 -9.75
N SER A 188 -0.22 -13.67 -10.77
CA SER A 188 -1.66 -13.38 -10.79
C SER A 188 -2.50 -14.50 -10.16
N TYR A 189 -1.85 -15.57 -9.69
CA TYR A 189 -2.53 -16.64 -8.97
C TYR A 189 -2.87 -16.22 -7.55
N VAL A 190 -4.00 -16.73 -7.05
CA VAL A 190 -4.44 -16.51 -5.68
C VAL A 190 -3.75 -17.52 -4.79
N ALA A 191 -3.10 -17.04 -3.73
CA ALA A 191 -2.46 -17.89 -2.74
C ALA A 191 -3.53 -18.67 -1.98
N ASP A 192 -3.34 -19.98 -1.87
CA ASP A 192 -4.26 -20.84 -1.13
C ASP A 192 -4.02 -20.69 0.38
N MET A 193 -4.65 -19.65 0.95
CA MET A 193 -4.55 -19.28 2.36
C MET A 193 -5.84 -19.50 3.15
N THR A 194 -5.72 -20.06 4.35
CA THR A 194 -6.86 -20.31 5.26
C THR A 194 -6.89 -19.36 6.45
N SER A 195 -5.83 -18.57 6.66
CA SER A 195 -5.69 -17.57 7.71
C SER A 195 -4.82 -16.42 7.22
N CYS A 196 -4.93 -15.27 7.87
CA CYS A 196 -4.03 -14.14 7.65
C CYS A 196 -3.85 -13.35 8.94
N GLU A 197 -2.67 -13.47 9.54
CA GLU A 197 -2.36 -12.99 10.89
C GLU A 197 -2.25 -11.46 10.96
N VAL A 198 -2.11 -10.78 9.81
CA VAL A 198 -2.15 -9.30 9.78
C VAL A 198 -3.58 -8.76 9.72
N LEU A 199 -4.56 -9.55 9.31
CA LEU A 199 -5.99 -9.18 9.40
C LEU A 199 -6.49 -9.39 10.84
N PRO A 200 -7.48 -8.61 11.30
CA PRO A 200 -8.16 -8.89 12.57
C PRO A 200 -8.63 -10.34 12.66
N ALA A 201 -8.61 -10.91 13.87
CA ALA A 201 -8.92 -12.33 14.08
C ALA A 201 -10.26 -12.73 13.45
N HIS A 202 -11.32 -11.95 13.70
CA HIS A 202 -12.65 -12.22 13.13
C HIS A 202 -12.67 -12.21 11.60
N VAL A 203 -11.84 -11.40 10.96
CA VAL A 203 -11.70 -11.38 9.49
C VAL A 203 -10.89 -12.57 9.00
N SER A 204 -9.77 -12.89 9.67
CA SER A 204 -8.94 -14.05 9.32
C SER A 204 -9.76 -15.35 9.39
N ASP A 205 -10.58 -15.48 10.43
CA ASP A 205 -11.44 -16.64 10.66
C ASP A 205 -12.55 -16.77 9.59
N MET A 206 -12.93 -15.65 8.96
CA MET A 206 -13.90 -15.63 7.86
C MET A 206 -13.32 -16.07 6.50
N LEU A 207 -12.01 -16.23 6.32
CA LEU A 207 -11.45 -16.54 5.00
C LEU A 207 -11.98 -17.86 4.41
N VAL A 208 -12.07 -18.92 5.22
CA VAL A 208 -12.61 -20.22 4.78
C VAL A 208 -14.14 -20.19 4.65
N PRO A 209 -14.91 -19.63 5.62
CA PRO A 209 -16.34 -19.37 5.45
C PRO A 209 -16.68 -18.59 4.17
N LEU A 210 -15.91 -17.54 3.84
CA LEU A 210 -16.12 -16.76 2.61
C LEU A 210 -15.95 -17.62 1.36
N ARG A 211 -14.97 -18.54 1.32
CA ARG A 211 -14.83 -19.48 0.18
C ARG A 211 -16.09 -20.31 -0.01
N ARG A 212 -16.66 -20.84 1.08
CA ARG A 212 -17.88 -21.66 1.06
C ARG A 212 -19.10 -20.84 0.64
N LEU A 213 -19.21 -19.60 1.14
CA LEU A 213 -20.24 -18.66 0.72
C LEU A 213 -20.19 -18.47 -0.80
N VAL A 214 -19.01 -18.07 -1.32
CA VAL A 214 -18.84 -17.84 -2.77
C VAL A 214 -19.12 -19.10 -3.57
N GLU A 215 -18.70 -20.27 -3.10
CA GLU A 215 -18.94 -21.54 -3.80
C GLU A 215 -20.43 -21.85 -3.98
N GLY A 216 -21.26 -21.44 -3.01
CA GLY A 216 -22.72 -21.56 -3.04
C GLY A 216 -23.43 -20.52 -3.90
N LEU A 217 -22.76 -19.41 -4.26
CA LEU A 217 -23.37 -18.37 -5.10
C LEU A 217 -23.48 -18.82 -6.56
N SER A 218 -24.58 -18.47 -7.21
CA SER A 218 -24.81 -18.71 -8.64
C SER A 218 -23.79 -17.97 -9.52
N ILE A 219 -23.26 -16.84 -9.03
CA ILE A 219 -22.31 -15.95 -9.71
C ILE A 219 -20.84 -16.19 -9.33
N ARG A 220 -20.47 -17.36 -8.78
CA ARG A 220 -19.11 -17.65 -8.29
C ARG A 220 -17.97 -17.41 -9.28
N ASP A 221 -18.22 -17.59 -10.57
CA ASP A 221 -17.24 -17.35 -11.66
C ASP A 221 -17.22 -15.89 -12.13
N ARG A 222 -18.15 -15.07 -11.63
CA ARG A 222 -18.43 -13.69 -12.02
C ARG A 222 -18.34 -12.72 -10.84
N MET A 223 -17.62 -13.12 -9.80
CA MET A 223 -17.33 -12.29 -8.63
C MET A 223 -15.83 -12.32 -8.31
N PRO A 224 -14.99 -11.49 -8.95
CA PRO A 224 -13.53 -11.63 -8.89
C PRO A 224 -12.89 -11.08 -7.60
N GLN A 225 -13.64 -10.39 -6.75
CA GLN A 225 -13.04 -9.59 -5.69
C GLN A 225 -14.01 -9.32 -4.53
N ILE A 226 -13.45 -9.30 -3.32
CA ILE A 226 -14.09 -8.83 -2.09
C ILE A 226 -13.22 -7.71 -1.51
N GLU A 227 -13.74 -6.49 -1.40
CA GLU A 227 -13.08 -5.43 -0.62
C GLU A 227 -13.56 -5.49 0.83
N LEU A 228 -12.61 -5.33 1.74
CA LEU A 228 -12.83 -5.36 3.18
C LEU A 228 -12.55 -3.96 3.75
N ALA A 229 -13.46 -3.47 4.58
CA ALA A 229 -13.24 -2.31 5.43
C ALA A 229 -13.81 -2.57 6.83
N VAL A 230 -12.96 -2.49 7.85
CA VAL A 230 -13.35 -2.67 9.27
C VAL A 230 -13.56 -1.30 9.88
N GLY A 231 -14.80 -1.01 10.29
CA GLY A 231 -15.16 0.19 11.04
C GLY A 231 -15.08 -0.01 12.55
N ALA A 232 -15.57 0.96 13.30
CA ALA A 232 -15.65 0.88 14.76
C ALA A 232 -16.70 -0.15 15.22
N SER A 233 -17.83 -0.23 14.51
CA SER A 233 -18.98 -1.04 14.92
C SER A 233 -19.31 -2.19 13.95
N VAL A 234 -18.92 -2.09 12.69
CA VAL A 234 -19.26 -3.08 11.65
C VAL A 234 -18.08 -3.32 10.71
N THR A 235 -18.00 -4.54 10.18
CA THR A 235 -17.08 -4.88 9.08
C THR A 235 -17.86 -4.90 7.77
N ALA A 236 -17.48 -4.05 6.83
CA ALA A 236 -18.08 -4.01 5.50
C ALA A 236 -17.30 -4.89 4.50
N LEU A 237 -18.04 -5.63 3.69
CA LEU A 237 -17.56 -6.47 2.59
C LEU A 237 -18.21 -6.03 1.29
N VAL A 238 -17.42 -5.51 0.35
CA VAL A 238 -17.89 -5.11 -0.98
C VAL A 238 -17.66 -6.25 -1.95
N LEU A 239 -18.74 -6.81 -2.49
CA LEU A 239 -18.68 -7.87 -3.50
C LEU A 239 -18.66 -7.24 -4.88
N ARG A 240 -17.57 -7.46 -5.64
CA ARG A 240 -17.52 -7.08 -7.06
C ARG A 240 -18.36 -8.08 -7.85
N VAL A 241 -19.63 -7.78 -8.08
CA VAL A 241 -20.54 -8.65 -8.83
C VAL A 241 -20.54 -8.25 -10.31
N LEU A 242 -20.30 -9.17 -11.23
CA LEU A 242 -20.31 -8.90 -12.68
C LEU A 242 -21.61 -9.32 -13.36
N GLU A 243 -22.50 -9.97 -12.61
CA GLU A 243 -23.83 -10.42 -13.01
C GLU A 243 -24.80 -10.20 -11.82
N PRO A 244 -26.11 -10.05 -12.08
CA PRO A 244 -27.11 -9.92 -11.01
C PRO A 244 -27.15 -11.16 -10.13
N ILE A 245 -27.31 -10.95 -8.82
CA ILE A 245 -27.60 -12.03 -7.86
C ILE A 245 -29.09 -12.39 -7.91
N ASN A 246 -29.43 -13.64 -7.59
CA ASN A 246 -30.81 -14.11 -7.48
C ASN A 246 -31.27 -14.20 -6.02
N ASP A 247 -32.55 -14.53 -5.78
CA ASP A 247 -33.12 -14.61 -4.43
C ASP A 247 -32.40 -15.61 -3.50
N ALA A 248 -31.88 -16.72 -4.05
CA ALA A 248 -31.13 -17.70 -3.27
C ALA A 248 -29.74 -17.17 -2.87
N ASP A 249 -29.07 -16.45 -3.77
CA ASP A 249 -27.82 -15.75 -3.47
C ASP A 249 -28.05 -14.68 -2.39
N GLU A 250 -29.14 -13.91 -2.49
CA GLU A 250 -29.52 -12.91 -1.49
C GLU A 250 -29.70 -13.54 -0.11
N GLN A 251 -30.39 -14.68 -0.03
CA GLN A 251 -30.59 -15.40 1.22
C GLN A 251 -29.25 -15.86 1.83
N LEU A 252 -28.36 -16.44 1.03
CA LEU A 252 -27.03 -16.86 1.48
C LEU A 252 -26.21 -15.67 2.02
N LEU A 253 -26.28 -14.52 1.34
CA LEU A 253 -25.59 -13.30 1.79
C LEU A 253 -26.16 -12.77 3.12
N ARG A 254 -27.49 -12.80 3.30
CA ARG A 254 -28.14 -12.35 4.54
C ARG A 254 -27.79 -13.27 5.71
N GLU A 255 -27.92 -14.58 5.53
CA GLU A 255 -27.57 -15.57 6.55
C GLU A 255 -26.10 -15.46 6.97
N PHE A 256 -25.19 -15.23 6.00
CA PHE A 256 -23.78 -15.00 6.31
C PHE A 256 -23.55 -13.69 7.07
N ALA A 257 -24.20 -12.61 6.65
CA ALA A 257 -24.10 -11.32 7.32
C ALA A 257 -24.54 -11.40 8.78
N ASP A 258 -25.64 -12.09 9.07
CA ASP A 258 -26.15 -12.28 10.43
C ASP A 258 -25.22 -13.16 11.26
N ALA A 259 -24.73 -14.26 10.70
CA ALA A 259 -23.85 -15.20 11.40
C ALA A 259 -22.48 -14.61 11.74
N HIS A 260 -21.96 -13.72 10.89
CA HIS A 260 -20.62 -13.14 11.04
C HIS A 260 -20.62 -11.66 11.44
N HIS A 261 -21.79 -11.05 11.63
CA HIS A 261 -21.96 -9.63 11.96
C HIS A 261 -21.25 -8.70 10.97
N VAL A 262 -21.44 -8.95 9.67
CA VAL A 262 -20.85 -8.15 8.59
C VAL A 262 -21.92 -7.42 7.78
N GLN A 263 -21.51 -6.33 7.12
CA GLN A 263 -22.34 -5.62 6.16
C GLN A 263 -21.87 -5.88 4.74
N PHE A 264 -22.75 -6.40 3.90
CA PHE A 264 -22.50 -6.55 2.48
C PHE A 264 -22.87 -5.28 1.70
N TRP A 265 -22.01 -5.00 0.73
CA TRP A 265 -22.19 -4.00 -0.31
C TRP A 265 -22.00 -4.69 -1.66
N LEU A 266 -22.69 -4.22 -2.70
CA LEU A 266 -22.57 -4.74 -4.05
C LEU A 266 -21.92 -3.70 -4.96
N GLN A 267 -21.03 -4.15 -5.83
CA GLN A 267 -20.39 -3.32 -6.85
C GLN A 267 -20.62 -3.95 -8.24
N PRO A 268 -21.71 -3.61 -8.94
CA PRO A 268 -22.03 -4.15 -10.27
C PRO A 268 -21.19 -3.58 -11.41
N LYS A 269 -20.71 -2.33 -11.29
CA LYS A 269 -19.93 -1.62 -12.31
C LYS A 269 -18.64 -1.04 -11.70
N GLY A 270 -18.24 0.18 -12.09
CA GLY A 270 -17.05 0.85 -11.58
C GLY A 270 -17.10 1.18 -10.08
N PRO A 271 -16.06 1.84 -9.55
CA PRO A 271 -16.00 2.30 -8.16
C PRO A 271 -17.25 3.03 -7.67
N ASP A 272 -17.88 3.84 -8.52
CA ASP A 272 -19.05 4.66 -8.14
C ASP A 272 -20.37 3.88 -8.06
N SER A 273 -20.37 2.60 -8.43
CA SER A 273 -21.58 1.77 -8.41
C SER A 273 -21.85 1.05 -7.09
N VAL A 274 -21.03 1.32 -6.08
CA VAL A 274 -21.06 0.63 -4.79
C VAL A 274 -22.30 1.03 -4.02
N THR A 275 -23.14 0.06 -3.68
CA THR A 275 -24.39 0.27 -2.93
C THR A 275 -24.50 -0.68 -1.73
N PRO A 276 -25.08 -0.23 -0.61
CA PRO A 276 -25.29 -1.09 0.55
C PRO A 276 -26.35 -2.15 0.22
N PHE A 277 -26.15 -3.38 0.69
CA PHE A 277 -27.09 -4.49 0.49
C PHE A 277 -27.76 -4.92 1.80
N TYR A 278 -26.98 -5.37 2.78
CA TYR A 278 -27.52 -5.85 4.06
C TYR A 278 -26.44 -5.99 5.14
N PRO A 279 -26.70 -5.60 6.40
CA PRO A 279 -27.86 -4.83 6.87
C PRO A 279 -27.73 -3.33 6.50
N LEU A 280 -28.84 -2.60 6.49
CA LEU A 280 -28.93 -1.20 6.00
C LEU A 280 -28.94 -0.15 7.12
N ASP A 281 -29.15 -0.57 8.36
CA ASP A 281 -29.27 0.26 9.55
C ASP A 281 -27.93 0.50 10.28
N VAL A 282 -26.83 -0.04 9.74
CA VAL A 282 -25.48 0.12 10.27
C VAL A 282 -24.65 1.02 9.37
N GLN A 283 -23.85 1.88 9.99
CA GLN A 283 -22.98 2.82 9.30
C GLN A 283 -21.51 2.49 9.57
N LEU A 284 -20.73 2.40 8.50
CA LEU A 284 -19.29 2.25 8.59
C LEU A 284 -18.65 3.57 9.00
N ASP A 285 -17.88 3.54 10.09
CA ASP A 285 -17.21 4.71 10.64
C ASP A 285 -15.88 4.33 11.28
N TYR A 286 -15.01 5.32 11.44
CA TYR A 286 -13.87 5.21 12.35
C TYR A 286 -13.79 6.46 13.21
N THR A 287 -13.14 6.32 14.37
CA THR A 287 -13.09 7.39 15.37
C THR A 287 -11.67 7.83 15.66
N LEU A 288 -11.53 9.12 16.00
CA LEU A 288 -10.32 9.74 16.56
C LEU A 288 -10.69 10.26 17.97
N PRO A 289 -10.63 9.39 19.00
CA PRO A 289 -11.16 9.71 20.33
C PRO A 289 -10.51 10.93 21.00
N GLU A 290 -9.21 11.16 20.76
CA GLU A 290 -8.45 12.31 21.30
C GLU A 290 -9.11 13.66 20.94
N PHE A 291 -9.83 13.72 19.81
CA PHE A 291 -10.45 14.94 19.30
C PHE A 291 -11.98 14.89 19.30
N GLY A 292 -12.57 13.80 19.84
CA GLY A 292 -14.01 13.57 19.78
C GLY A 292 -14.56 13.52 18.36
N ILE A 293 -13.77 13.03 17.39
CA ILE A 293 -14.17 12.95 15.99
C ILE A 293 -14.67 11.54 15.66
N ARG A 294 -15.84 11.46 15.02
CA ARG A 294 -16.41 10.28 14.38
C ARG A 294 -16.51 10.53 12.89
N MET A 295 -15.99 9.62 12.07
CA MET A 295 -15.88 9.85 10.63
C MET A 295 -16.53 8.70 9.86
N PRO A 296 -17.82 8.85 9.52
CA PRO A 296 -18.46 8.00 8.55
C PRO A 296 -17.68 7.96 7.23
N PHE A 297 -17.57 6.77 6.63
CA PHE A 297 -16.91 6.60 5.33
C PHE A 297 -17.55 5.45 4.55
N LEU A 298 -17.43 5.49 3.22
CA LEU A 298 -17.83 4.35 2.39
C LEU A 298 -16.71 3.30 2.37
N PRO A 299 -17.04 2.01 2.21
CA PRO A 299 -16.04 0.94 2.14
C PRO A 299 -14.95 1.16 1.07
N THR A 300 -15.27 1.91 0.01
CA THR A 300 -14.36 2.25 -1.10
C THR A 300 -13.65 3.60 -0.97
N ASP A 301 -14.08 4.49 -0.06
CA ASP A 301 -13.35 5.76 0.22
C ASP A 301 -11.95 5.42 0.69
N PHE A 302 -10.92 6.24 0.50
CA PHE A 302 -9.60 5.96 1.07
C PHE A 302 -9.56 6.28 2.58
N THR A 303 -9.07 5.34 3.39
CA THR A 303 -8.80 5.50 4.82
C THR A 303 -7.55 4.72 5.19
N GLN A 304 -6.90 5.12 6.28
CA GLN A 304 -5.68 4.46 6.73
C GLN A 304 -5.93 3.01 7.09
N VAL A 305 -5.06 2.10 6.63
CA VAL A 305 -5.28 0.65 6.80
C VAL A 305 -5.15 0.17 8.25
N ASN A 306 -4.56 0.99 9.12
CA ASN A 306 -4.28 0.68 10.52
C ASN A 306 -4.81 1.83 11.39
N HIS A 307 -6.04 1.68 11.89
CA HIS A 307 -6.71 2.75 12.64
C HIS A 307 -5.97 3.13 13.93
N GLN A 308 -5.30 2.17 14.57
CA GLN A 308 -4.55 2.40 15.81
C GLN A 308 -3.33 3.29 15.55
N ILE A 309 -2.56 2.99 14.51
CA ILE A 309 -1.42 3.81 14.10
C ILE A 309 -1.88 5.17 13.58
N ASN A 310 -2.97 5.21 12.81
CA ASN A 310 -3.53 6.47 12.32
C ASN A 310 -3.89 7.43 13.46
N ARG A 311 -4.53 6.95 14.54
CA ARG A 311 -4.84 7.80 15.71
C ARG A 311 -3.58 8.43 16.31
N VAL A 312 -2.50 7.66 16.43
CA VAL A 312 -1.22 8.17 16.95
C VAL A 312 -0.55 9.12 15.95
N LEU A 313 -0.61 8.82 14.65
CA LEU A 313 -0.12 9.67 13.57
C LEU A 313 -0.82 11.03 13.57
N VAL A 314 -2.16 11.06 13.59
CA VAL A 314 -2.95 12.30 13.65
C VAL A 314 -2.56 13.12 14.87
N GLY A 315 -2.56 12.52 16.07
CA GLY A 315 -2.17 13.25 17.28
C GLY A 315 -0.74 13.77 17.22
N ARG A 316 0.20 13.00 16.66
CA ARG A 316 1.60 13.41 16.48
C ARG A 316 1.73 14.55 15.46
N ALA A 317 1.06 14.45 14.32
CA ALA A 317 1.07 15.46 13.28
C ALA A 317 0.53 16.80 13.79
N LEU A 318 -0.60 16.78 14.49
CA LEU A 318 -1.20 17.98 15.09
C LEU A 318 -0.30 18.60 16.17
N ARG A 319 0.34 17.79 17.05
CA ARG A 319 1.32 18.29 18.03
C ARG A 319 2.56 18.90 17.37
N LEU A 320 3.05 18.30 16.29
CA LEU A 320 4.18 18.84 15.53
C LEU A 320 3.78 20.14 14.83
N LEU A 321 2.58 20.20 14.23
CA LEU A 321 2.07 21.39 13.57
C LEU A 321 1.76 22.51 14.57
N ALA A 322 1.43 22.17 15.81
CA ALA A 322 1.16 23.08 16.92
C ALA A 322 0.19 24.22 16.55
N PRO A 323 -1.03 23.92 16.05
CA PRO A 323 -2.00 24.96 15.68
C PRO A 323 -2.44 25.76 16.91
N ALA A 324 -2.58 27.07 16.73
CA ALA A 324 -3.14 28.01 17.70
C ALA A 324 -4.56 28.42 17.27
N LYS A 325 -5.34 28.91 18.24
CA LYS A 325 -6.74 29.33 18.03
C LYS A 325 -6.89 30.52 17.08
N SER A 326 -5.81 31.23 16.78
CA SER A 326 -5.74 32.32 15.82
C SER A 326 -5.46 31.84 14.39
N ASP A 327 -4.95 30.62 14.22
CA ASP A 327 -4.35 30.19 12.97
C ASP A 327 -5.37 29.78 11.92
N ARG A 328 -5.03 30.06 10.67
CA ARG A 328 -5.65 29.49 9.49
C ARG A 328 -4.74 28.40 8.93
N VAL A 329 -5.24 27.18 8.85
CA VAL A 329 -4.44 26.00 8.48
C VAL A 329 -4.90 25.45 7.13
N LEU A 330 -3.95 25.09 6.26
CA LEU A 330 -4.22 24.42 4.99
C LEU A 330 -3.90 22.94 5.10
N ASP A 331 -4.85 22.06 4.78
CA ASP A 331 -4.69 20.62 4.72
C ASP A 331 -4.77 20.16 3.25
N LEU A 332 -3.62 19.77 2.69
CA LEU A 332 -3.47 19.40 1.29
C LEU A 332 -3.52 17.88 1.15
N PHE A 333 -4.27 17.39 0.17
CA PHE A 333 -4.61 15.97 -0.01
C PHE A 333 -5.44 15.44 1.17
N CYS A 334 -6.42 16.25 1.60
CA CYS A 334 -7.12 16.03 2.87
C CYS A 334 -8.04 14.79 2.89
N GLY A 335 -8.32 14.19 1.73
CA GLY A 335 -9.21 13.03 1.59
C GLY A 335 -10.58 13.31 2.21
N ILE A 336 -10.98 12.49 3.17
CA ILE A 336 -12.26 12.61 3.88
C ILE A 336 -12.17 13.42 5.19
N GLY A 337 -11.05 14.12 5.41
CA GLY A 337 -10.83 14.99 6.58
C GLY A 337 -10.06 14.35 7.74
N ASN A 338 -9.14 13.41 7.48
CA ASN A 338 -8.41 12.69 8.53
C ASN A 338 -7.66 13.63 9.50
N PHE A 339 -7.03 14.68 8.96
CA PHE A 339 -6.37 15.72 9.75
C PHE A 339 -7.21 16.98 9.86
N THR A 340 -7.97 17.33 8.82
CA THR A 340 -8.79 18.56 8.75
C THR A 340 -9.75 18.66 9.93
N LEU A 341 -10.48 17.58 10.25
CA LEU A 341 -11.53 17.61 11.27
C LEU A 341 -10.96 17.77 12.69
N PRO A 342 -9.90 17.02 13.09
CA PRO A 342 -9.15 17.32 14.31
C PRO A 342 -8.56 18.73 14.37
N LEU A 343 -7.98 19.23 13.27
CA LEU A 343 -7.40 20.58 13.21
C LEU A 343 -8.46 21.65 13.47
N ALA A 344 -9.68 21.46 12.98
CA ALA A 344 -10.78 22.39 13.17
C ALA A 344 -11.23 22.54 14.64
N LYS A 345 -10.91 21.56 15.49
CA LYS A 345 -11.11 21.68 16.94
C LYS A 345 -10.03 22.54 17.62
N LEU A 346 -8.90 22.80 16.95
CA LEU A 346 -7.73 23.46 17.53
C LEU A 346 -7.44 24.84 16.93
N ALA A 347 -7.62 25.01 15.62
CA ALA A 347 -7.34 26.23 14.86
C ALA A 347 -8.57 27.17 14.76
N ARG A 348 -8.38 28.36 14.20
CA ARG A 348 -9.48 29.30 13.88
C ARG A 348 -10.32 28.79 12.73
N GLU A 349 -9.62 28.36 11.68
CA GLU A 349 -10.18 27.96 10.39
C GLU A 349 -9.23 26.94 9.74
N VAL A 350 -9.80 25.93 9.08
CA VAL A 350 -9.04 24.94 8.32
C VAL A 350 -9.62 24.80 6.92
N VAL A 351 -8.76 24.84 5.90
CA VAL A 351 -9.15 24.61 4.51
C VAL A 351 -8.58 23.28 4.07
N GLY A 352 -9.45 22.35 3.67
CA GLY A 352 -9.05 21.07 3.06
C GLY A 352 -9.07 21.16 1.54
N ILE A 353 -8.00 20.74 0.86
CA ILE A 353 -7.99 20.59 -0.61
C ILE A 353 -7.77 19.13 -0.98
N GLU A 354 -8.60 18.63 -1.87
CA GLU A 354 -8.61 17.24 -2.35
C GLU A 354 -8.79 17.20 -3.87
N GLY A 355 -8.28 16.17 -4.55
CA GLY A 355 -8.40 16.02 -6.01
C GLY A 355 -9.70 15.34 -6.46
N SER A 356 -10.59 15.01 -5.52
CA SER A 356 -11.81 14.24 -5.74
C SER A 356 -13.03 14.95 -5.15
N ASP A 357 -14.02 15.23 -5.98
CA ASP A 357 -15.31 15.80 -5.55
C ASP A 357 -16.05 14.89 -4.57
N THR A 358 -15.96 13.57 -4.76
CA THR A 358 -16.65 12.60 -3.90
C THR A 358 -16.05 12.59 -2.50
N LEU A 359 -14.72 12.65 -2.38
CA LEU A 359 -14.03 12.75 -1.09
C LEU A 359 -14.24 14.12 -0.44
N THR A 360 -14.25 15.21 -1.23
CA THR A 360 -14.55 16.58 -0.76
C THR A 360 -15.97 16.64 -0.16
N ALA A 361 -16.97 16.09 -0.84
CA ALA A 361 -18.33 16.02 -0.34
C ALA A 361 -18.44 15.15 0.92
N ARG A 362 -17.68 14.05 0.98
CA ARG A 362 -17.58 13.20 2.18
C ARG A 362 -16.95 13.95 3.35
N ALA A 363 -15.87 14.70 3.13
CA ALA A 363 -15.21 15.50 4.15
C ALA A 363 -16.12 16.59 4.71
N LEU A 364 -16.89 17.27 3.86
CA LEU A 364 -17.90 18.24 4.29
C LEU A 364 -19.03 17.59 5.12
N ALA A 365 -19.50 16.41 4.71
CA ALA A 365 -20.49 15.66 5.49
C ALA A 365 -19.94 15.26 6.87
N ASN A 366 -18.67 14.83 6.93
CA ASN A 366 -18.00 14.54 8.18
C ASN A 366 -17.79 15.79 9.03
N ALA A 367 -17.51 16.95 8.44
CA ALA A 367 -17.43 18.21 9.18
C ALA A 367 -18.75 18.58 9.87
N LYS A 368 -19.88 18.38 9.18
CA LYS A 368 -21.22 18.59 9.74
C LYS A 368 -21.53 17.60 10.86
N GLU A 369 -21.26 16.32 10.66
CA GLU A 369 -21.45 15.26 11.67
C GLU A 369 -20.69 15.58 12.98
N ASN A 370 -19.52 16.21 12.86
CA ASN A 370 -18.67 16.55 14.00
C ASN A 370 -18.86 17.98 14.54
N GLY A 371 -19.79 18.75 13.97
CA GLY A 371 -20.05 20.14 14.33
C GLY A 371 -18.82 21.03 14.18
N VAL A 372 -18.05 20.87 13.10
CA VAL A 372 -16.87 21.69 12.79
C VAL A 372 -16.96 22.39 11.42
N ASP A 373 -18.08 22.25 10.72
CA ASP A 373 -18.33 22.85 9.40
C ASP A 373 -18.29 24.38 9.41
N GLY A 374 -18.60 25.03 10.54
CA GLY A 374 -18.41 26.49 10.71
C GLY A 374 -16.95 26.96 10.75
N HIS A 375 -16.00 26.03 10.92
CA HIS A 375 -14.56 26.30 10.98
C HIS A 375 -13.78 25.61 9.86
N THR A 376 -14.45 24.90 8.95
CA THR A 376 -13.82 24.17 7.84
C THR A 376 -14.42 24.56 6.51
N SER A 377 -13.57 24.68 5.48
CA SER A 377 -14.02 24.67 4.09
C SER A 377 -13.25 23.63 3.29
N PHE A 378 -13.85 23.13 2.21
CA PHE A 378 -13.25 22.12 1.35
C PHE A 378 -13.32 22.55 -0.11
N ALA A 379 -12.26 22.28 -0.88
CA ALA A 379 -12.20 22.57 -2.31
C ALA A 379 -11.63 21.38 -3.09
N CYS A 380 -12.25 21.09 -4.24
CA CYS A 380 -11.74 20.10 -5.18
C CYS A 380 -10.75 20.76 -6.16
N ARG A 381 -9.47 20.41 -6.10
CA ARG A 381 -8.43 20.91 -7.02
C ARG A 381 -7.35 19.86 -7.27
N ASN A 382 -6.81 19.83 -8.49
CA ASN A 382 -5.69 18.96 -8.83
C ASN A 382 -4.37 19.50 -8.25
N LEU A 383 -3.98 18.99 -7.08
CA LEU A 383 -2.74 19.37 -6.40
C LEU A 383 -1.45 18.88 -7.09
N PHE A 384 -1.54 18.10 -8.17
CA PHE A 384 -0.39 17.73 -9.00
C PHE A 384 -0.02 18.79 -10.04
N GLU A 385 -0.89 19.78 -10.24
CA GLU A 385 -0.74 20.84 -11.23
C GLU A 385 -0.79 22.24 -10.61
N VAL A 386 -0.82 22.33 -9.27
CA VAL A 386 -0.92 23.61 -8.55
C VAL A 386 0.33 24.47 -8.76
N GLY A 387 0.13 25.76 -9.04
CA GLY A 387 1.19 26.76 -9.16
C GLY A 387 1.24 27.75 -7.99
N ALA A 388 2.21 28.65 -8.01
CA ALA A 388 2.35 29.73 -7.03
C ALA A 388 1.08 30.61 -6.97
N ASP A 389 0.53 30.99 -8.14
CA ASP A 389 -0.66 31.83 -8.22
C ASP A 389 -1.91 31.15 -7.64
N ASP A 390 -2.03 29.83 -7.82
CA ASP A 390 -3.11 29.07 -7.23
C ASP A 390 -3.07 29.08 -5.70
N LEU A 391 -1.87 28.99 -5.11
CA LEU A 391 -1.70 29.07 -3.66
C LEU A 391 -1.92 30.50 -3.15
N ARG A 392 -1.40 31.52 -3.85
CA ARG A 392 -1.64 32.94 -3.51
C ARG A 392 -3.14 33.27 -3.51
N ALA A 393 -3.88 32.75 -4.48
CA ALA A 393 -5.32 32.97 -4.59
C ALA A 393 -6.13 32.44 -3.39
N LEU A 394 -5.58 31.47 -2.63
CA LEU A 394 -6.21 30.96 -1.41
C LEU A 394 -6.00 31.88 -0.20
N GLY A 395 -5.15 32.90 -0.32
CA GLY A 395 -4.78 33.82 0.74
C GLY A 395 -3.74 33.27 1.72
N HIS A 396 -3.53 33.98 2.82
CA HIS A 396 -2.56 33.60 3.86
C HIS A 396 -3.03 32.39 4.68
N PHE A 397 -2.09 31.50 4.98
CA PHE A 397 -2.22 30.43 5.96
C PHE A 397 -0.96 30.38 6.81
N ASP A 398 -1.14 30.21 8.11
CA ASP A 398 -0.03 30.18 9.07
C ASP A 398 0.72 28.83 9.00
N LYS A 399 -0.01 27.75 8.67
CA LYS A 399 0.46 26.36 8.80
C LYS A 399 -0.10 25.46 7.71
N PHE A 400 0.72 24.54 7.21
CA PHE A 400 0.30 23.54 6.22
C PHE A 400 0.45 22.12 6.76
N LEU A 401 -0.51 21.26 6.45
CA LEU A 401 -0.40 19.82 6.54
C LEU A 401 -0.48 19.23 5.13
N ILE A 402 0.43 18.31 4.80
CA ILE A 402 0.52 17.70 3.47
C ILE A 402 0.58 16.18 3.66
N ASP A 403 -0.37 15.43 3.09
CA ASP A 403 -0.38 13.96 3.09
C ASP A 403 -0.65 13.41 1.67
N PRO A 404 0.30 13.55 0.72
CA PRO A 404 0.10 13.16 -0.66
C PRO A 404 0.18 11.64 -0.85
N PRO A 405 -0.30 11.13 -2.00
CA PRO A 405 -0.06 9.74 -2.38
C PRO A 405 1.42 9.49 -2.74
N ARG A 406 1.72 8.30 -3.27
CA ARG A 406 3.10 7.80 -3.45
C ARG A 406 3.97 8.67 -4.35
N GLU A 407 3.33 9.44 -5.24
CA GLU A 407 3.93 10.40 -6.17
C GLU A 407 4.55 11.62 -5.47
N GLY A 408 4.14 11.90 -4.22
CA GLY A 408 4.53 13.10 -3.47
C GLY A 408 3.77 14.36 -3.91
N ALA A 409 4.13 15.50 -3.31
CA ALA A 409 3.55 16.82 -3.51
C ALA A 409 4.55 17.74 -4.25
N LEU A 410 5.08 17.29 -5.38
CA LEU A 410 6.10 18.02 -6.14
C LEU A 410 5.62 19.41 -6.56
N ALA A 411 4.40 19.51 -7.10
CA ALA A 411 3.84 20.77 -7.57
C ALA A 411 3.64 21.77 -6.42
N VAL A 412 3.10 21.31 -5.28
CA VAL A 412 2.99 22.12 -4.05
C VAL A 412 4.36 22.62 -3.59
N SER A 413 5.36 21.74 -3.54
CA SER A 413 6.71 22.09 -3.07
C SER A 413 7.41 23.09 -3.99
N LYS A 414 7.22 22.94 -5.31
CA LYS A 414 7.67 23.92 -6.32
C LYS A 414 6.95 25.25 -6.18
N ALA A 415 5.62 25.24 -6.03
CA ALA A 415 4.85 26.46 -5.85
C ALA A 415 5.31 27.25 -4.61
N LEU A 416 5.61 26.57 -3.50
CA LEU A 416 6.18 27.22 -2.30
C LEU A 416 7.59 27.76 -2.53
N ALA A 417 8.42 27.06 -3.30
CA ALA A 417 9.74 27.55 -3.71
C ALA A 417 9.64 28.79 -4.61
N ASP A 418 8.74 28.78 -5.58
CA ASP A 418 8.50 29.91 -6.49
C ASP A 418 8.03 31.15 -5.72
N ILE A 419 7.11 31.00 -4.75
CA ILE A 419 6.66 32.09 -3.87
C ILE A 419 7.83 32.64 -3.04
N ALA A 420 8.66 31.76 -2.47
CA ALA A 420 9.82 32.17 -1.69
C ALA A 420 10.85 32.93 -2.52
N GLN A 421 11.14 32.48 -3.73
CA GLN A 421 12.13 33.09 -4.62
C GLN A 421 11.65 34.42 -5.21
N SER A 422 10.35 34.55 -5.49
CA SER A 422 9.80 35.82 -5.98
C SER A 422 9.67 36.87 -4.89
N GLY A 423 9.65 36.46 -3.61
CA GLY A 423 9.37 37.34 -2.47
C GLY A 423 7.95 37.90 -2.45
N ASP A 424 7.06 37.33 -3.27
CA ASP A 424 5.69 37.84 -3.47
C ASP A 424 4.68 36.78 -3.04
N GLY A 425 4.07 37.01 -1.88
CA GLY A 425 3.06 36.15 -1.29
C GLY A 425 3.50 35.49 0.02
N PRO A 426 2.54 35.13 0.89
CA PRO A 426 2.87 34.60 2.19
C PRO A 426 3.23 33.11 2.13
N LEU A 427 4.18 32.71 2.98
CA LEU A 427 4.57 31.33 3.22
C LEU A 427 4.16 30.91 4.63
N PRO A 428 3.71 29.65 4.84
CA PRO A 428 3.40 29.17 6.18
C PRO A 428 4.67 29.11 7.03
N GLN A 429 4.55 29.39 8.32
CA GLN A 429 5.67 29.28 9.25
C GLN A 429 6.07 27.83 9.49
N ARG A 430 5.11 26.90 9.35
CA ARG A 430 5.30 25.49 9.69
C ARG A 430 4.57 24.56 8.73
N ILE A 431 5.26 23.51 8.31
CA ILE A 431 4.70 22.46 7.47
C ILE A 431 4.93 21.10 8.15
N VAL A 432 3.85 20.33 8.31
CA VAL A 432 3.95 18.90 8.62
C VAL A 432 3.65 18.12 7.35
N TYR A 433 4.61 17.29 6.94
CA TYR A 433 4.51 16.47 5.74
C TYR A 433 4.48 15.00 6.17
N VAL A 434 3.38 14.31 5.86
CA VAL A 434 3.22 12.86 5.99
C VAL A 434 3.44 12.23 4.60
N SER A 435 4.19 11.12 4.52
CA SER A 435 4.49 10.49 3.24
C SER A 435 4.60 8.98 3.36
N CYS A 436 3.99 8.27 2.42
CA CYS A 436 4.12 6.82 2.23
C CYS A 436 5.31 6.41 1.32
N ASN A 437 6.13 7.37 0.87
CA ASN A 437 7.28 7.12 0.02
C ASN A 437 8.48 8.04 0.39
N PRO A 438 9.54 7.50 1.03
CA PRO A 438 10.70 8.28 1.43
C PRO A 438 11.45 8.96 0.29
N ALA A 439 11.43 8.38 -0.91
CA ALA A 439 12.17 8.95 -2.05
C ALA A 439 11.51 10.23 -2.58
N THR A 440 10.17 10.24 -2.70
CA THR A 440 9.44 11.44 -3.11
C THR A 440 9.38 12.48 -2.00
N LEU A 441 9.29 12.06 -0.73
CA LEU A 441 9.48 12.96 0.41
C LEU A 441 10.85 13.66 0.35
N ALA A 442 11.94 12.91 0.10
CA ALA A 442 13.27 13.50 0.03
C ALA A 442 13.39 14.52 -1.11
N ARG A 443 12.87 14.20 -2.31
CA ARG A 443 12.81 15.14 -3.43
C ARG A 443 12.09 16.43 -3.05
N ASP A 444 10.91 16.32 -2.47
CA ASP A 444 10.06 17.46 -2.12
C ASP A 444 10.67 18.28 -0.97
N ALA A 445 11.23 17.61 0.04
CA ALA A 445 11.97 18.22 1.14
C ALA A 445 13.18 19.02 0.64
N GLY A 446 13.86 18.54 -0.41
CA GLY A 446 14.94 19.26 -1.08
C GLY A 446 14.51 20.63 -1.58
N LEU A 447 13.35 20.71 -2.25
CA LEU A 447 12.79 21.99 -2.70
C LEU A 447 12.41 22.90 -1.52
N LEU A 448 11.73 22.34 -0.51
CA LEU A 448 11.32 23.11 0.66
C LEU A 448 12.52 23.74 1.39
N VAL A 449 13.61 23.00 1.55
CA VAL A 449 14.78 23.47 2.29
C VAL A 449 15.69 24.35 1.44
N HIS A 450 16.07 23.90 0.24
CA HIS A 450 17.08 24.58 -0.57
C HIS A 450 16.53 25.77 -1.34
N GLU A 451 15.23 25.78 -1.64
CA GLU A 451 14.62 26.79 -2.51
C GLU A 451 13.52 27.58 -1.81
N ALA A 452 12.73 26.96 -0.93
CA ALA A 452 11.68 27.65 -0.18
C ALA A 452 12.13 28.16 1.21
N GLY A 453 13.40 27.98 1.58
CA GLY A 453 14.01 28.53 2.80
C GLY A 453 13.51 27.95 4.12
N TYR A 454 12.97 26.72 4.12
CA TYR A 454 12.62 26.02 5.35
C TYR A 454 13.81 25.27 5.94
N ARG A 455 13.70 24.88 7.21
CA ARG A 455 14.59 23.95 7.88
C ARG A 455 13.88 22.64 8.17
N LEU A 456 14.52 21.51 7.87
CA LEU A 456 14.04 20.19 8.28
C LEU A 456 14.32 19.96 9.77
N LYS A 457 13.38 20.40 10.62
CA LYS A 457 13.49 20.33 12.08
C LYS A 457 13.45 18.92 12.61
N GLY A 458 12.69 18.03 11.98
CA GLY A 458 12.70 16.64 12.37
C GLY A 458 12.01 15.72 11.38
N ALA A 459 12.38 14.44 11.42
CA ALA A 459 11.77 13.41 10.61
C ALA A 459 11.80 12.06 11.33
N GLY A 460 10.84 11.19 11.04
CA GLY A 460 10.84 9.82 11.55
C GLY A 460 9.81 8.94 10.85
N VAL A 461 9.90 7.63 11.08
CA VAL A 461 9.02 6.65 10.43
C VAL A 461 7.77 6.33 11.23
N VAL A 462 6.76 5.92 10.48
CA VAL A 462 5.48 5.42 10.94
C VAL A 462 5.34 4.00 10.42
N ASN A 463 5.32 3.02 11.32
CA ASN A 463 5.16 1.62 10.95
C ASN A 463 3.68 1.28 10.74
N MET A 464 3.07 1.91 9.73
CA MET A 464 1.66 1.70 9.35
C MET A 464 1.41 0.29 8.79
N PHE A 465 2.43 -0.27 8.11
CA PHE A 465 2.38 -1.59 7.49
C PHE A 465 3.48 -2.54 8.02
N PRO A 466 3.36 -3.04 9.27
CA PRO A 466 4.23 -4.09 9.79
C PRO A 466 4.37 -5.28 8.83
N HIS A 467 5.53 -5.93 8.83
CA HIS A 467 5.85 -7.09 7.97
C HIS A 467 5.90 -6.82 6.45
N THR A 468 5.76 -5.56 6.03
CA THR A 468 5.96 -5.11 4.65
C THR A 468 7.13 -4.13 4.59
N SER A 469 7.72 -3.99 3.40
CA SER A 469 8.78 -3.02 3.13
C SER A 469 8.26 -1.57 2.98
N HIS A 470 6.95 -1.33 3.09
CA HIS A 470 6.41 0.02 3.00
C HIS A 470 6.89 0.86 4.19
N VAL A 471 7.39 2.06 3.85
CA VAL A 471 7.90 3.04 4.80
C VAL A 471 6.98 4.24 4.72
N GLU A 472 6.24 4.47 5.80
CA GLU A 472 5.55 5.73 6.00
C GLU A 472 6.39 6.60 6.92
N SER A 473 6.29 7.92 6.74
CA SER A 473 7.19 8.89 7.33
C SER A 473 6.46 10.18 7.62
N ILE A 474 6.96 10.91 8.61
CA ILE A 474 6.49 12.24 8.98
C ILE A 474 7.70 13.16 9.11
N ALA A 475 7.59 14.36 8.56
CA ALA A 475 8.61 15.40 8.61
C ALA A 475 8.01 16.73 9.07
N LEU A 476 8.80 17.50 9.82
CA LEU A 476 8.49 18.84 10.27
C LEU A 476 9.45 19.82 9.62
N PHE A 477 8.89 20.81 8.93
CA PHE A 477 9.60 21.95 8.37
C PHE A 477 9.17 23.22 9.08
N GLU A 478 10.14 24.08 9.41
CA GLU A 478 9.89 25.40 9.99
C GLU A 478 10.65 26.46 9.23
N ARG A 479 10.06 27.65 9.14
CA ARG A 479 10.68 28.87 8.60
C ARG A 479 10.67 29.92 9.70
N ASP A 480 11.76 30.67 9.84
CA ASP A 480 11.87 31.73 10.84
C ASP A 480 10.93 32.89 10.46
N GLU A 481 10.19 33.45 11.43
CA GLU A 481 9.20 34.52 11.20
C GLU A 481 9.80 35.76 10.52
N ASN A 482 11.08 36.03 10.75
CA ASN A 482 11.81 37.18 10.21
C ASN A 482 12.22 37.02 8.73
N ALA A 483 12.04 35.84 8.13
CA ALA A 483 12.41 35.59 6.73
C ALA A 483 11.40 36.12 5.70
N ASN A 484 10.28 36.71 6.16
CA ASN A 484 9.27 37.34 5.31
C ASN A 484 9.35 38.88 5.33
N ALA A 485 10.38 39.46 5.96
CA ALA A 485 10.50 40.90 6.22
C ALA A 485 11.67 41.61 5.50
N THR A 486 12.25 41.00 4.46
CA THR A 486 13.29 41.62 3.62
C THR A 486 12.88 41.74 2.18
#